data_AF-A0AA35W8R6-F1
#
_entry.id   AF-A0AA35W8R6-F1
#
_cell.length_a   1.000
_cell.length_b   1.000
_cell.length_c   1.000
_cell.angle_alpha   90.00
_cell.angle_beta   90.00
_cell.angle_gamma   90.00
#
_symmetry.space_group_name_H-M   'P 1'
#
loop_
_entity.id
_entity.type
_entity.pdbx_description
1 polymer ?
#
loop_
_entity_poly.entity_id
_entity_poly.type
_entity_poly.pdbx_seq_one_letter_code
_entity_poly.pdbx_strand_id
1 'polypeptide(L)'
;MMARLAVSRSENDDGPDVLRWLDRMLIRLCQKFGEYHKDDPSSFKFSENFSLYPQFMFHLRRSPFLQVFNNSPDETSYYRNKLNKEDVTQSLVMIQPILYAYSFNGPPEPVLLDSTSITADRILLMDAFFHIVIYNGETIDAWKKAGYQDLPDHENFRQLLQAPVDDAQVYIVVPWRFQTT
;
A
#
# COMPACT_ATOMS: atom_id res chain seq x y z
N MET A 1 6.31 -15.09 0.39
CA MET A 1 7.57 -15.88 0.37
C MET A 1 8.77 -15.06 -0.12
N MET A 2 8.75 -14.52 -1.35
CA MET A 2 9.88 -13.73 -1.90
C MET A 2 10.30 -12.53 -1.04
N ALA A 3 9.34 -11.80 -0.48
CA ALA A 3 9.63 -10.69 0.43
C ALA A 3 10.43 -11.12 1.67
N ARG A 4 10.05 -12.24 2.30
CA ARG A 4 10.78 -12.79 3.47
C ARG A 4 12.19 -13.23 3.11
N LEU A 5 12.37 -13.84 1.93
CA LEU A 5 13.70 -14.20 1.43
C LEU A 5 14.57 -12.95 1.16
N ALA A 6 13.98 -11.89 0.61
CA ALA A 6 14.68 -10.63 0.40
C ALA A 6 15.11 -9.98 1.72
N VAL A 7 14.22 -9.98 2.73
CA VAL A 7 14.53 -9.49 4.08
C VAL A 7 15.60 -10.31 4.78
N SER A 8 15.54 -11.64 4.70
CA SER A 8 16.59 -12.50 5.28
C SER A 8 17.95 -12.30 4.60
N ARG A 9 17.97 -12.05 3.27
CA ARG A 9 19.20 -11.70 2.56
C ARG A 9 19.75 -10.34 2.99
N SER A 10 18.90 -9.35 3.23
CA SER A 10 19.32 -8.01 3.65
C SER A 10 19.83 -7.91 5.10
N GLU A 11 19.90 -9.04 5.81
CA GLU A 11 20.62 -9.15 7.09
C GLU A 11 22.12 -9.44 6.88
N ASN A 12 22.49 -10.04 5.75
CA ASN A 12 23.87 -10.48 5.46
C ASN A 12 24.49 -9.73 4.27
N ASP A 13 23.68 -9.36 3.29
CA ASP A 13 24.09 -8.71 2.05
C ASP A 13 23.75 -7.21 2.08
N ASP A 14 24.53 -6.41 1.35
CA ASP A 14 24.26 -4.98 1.17
C ASP A 14 22.94 -4.75 0.40
N GLY A 15 22.18 -3.71 0.82
CA GLY A 15 20.88 -3.36 0.24
C GLY A 15 20.84 -3.33 -1.30
N PRO A 16 21.77 -2.65 -2.00
CA PRO A 16 21.81 -2.62 -3.46
C PRO A 16 21.92 -4.00 -4.11
N ASP A 17 22.62 -4.95 -3.49
CA ASP A 17 22.81 -6.29 -4.05
C ASP A 17 21.55 -7.15 -3.87
N VAL A 18 20.85 -6.99 -2.75
CA VAL A 18 19.53 -7.61 -2.56
C VAL A 18 18.51 -7.12 -3.59
N LEU A 19 18.52 -5.82 -3.90
CA LEU A 19 17.64 -5.24 -4.93
C LEU A 19 17.97 -5.79 -6.32
N ARG A 20 19.26 -5.84 -6.70
CA ARG A 20 19.69 -6.44 -7.97
C ARG A 20 19.31 -7.91 -8.06
N TRP A 21 19.42 -8.65 -6.96
CA TRP A 21 18.98 -10.04 -6.90
C TRP A 21 17.47 -10.15 -7.13
N LEU A 22 16.67 -9.32 -6.45
CA LEU A 22 15.22 -9.31 -6.59
C LEU A 22 14.79 -8.99 -8.03
N ASP A 23 15.39 -7.97 -8.64
CA ASP A 23 15.13 -7.59 -10.03
C ASP A 23 15.52 -8.73 -11.00
N ARG A 24 16.66 -9.40 -10.78
CA ARG A 24 17.06 -10.58 -11.58
C ARG A 24 16.07 -11.74 -11.45
N MET A 25 15.49 -11.98 -10.27
CA MET A 25 14.48 -13.01 -10.08
C MET A 25 13.19 -12.66 -10.83
N LEU A 26 12.77 -11.39 -10.77
CA LEU A 26 11.61 -10.90 -11.53
C LEU A 26 11.82 -11.08 -13.03
N ILE A 27 12.98 -10.67 -13.58
CA ILE A 27 13.29 -10.82 -15.01
C ILE A 27 13.23 -12.28 -15.44
N ARG A 28 13.80 -13.20 -14.65
CA ARG A 28 13.76 -14.65 -14.95
C ARG A 28 12.34 -15.19 -14.94
N LEU A 29 11.49 -14.72 -14.03
CA LEU A 29 10.08 -15.09 -13.99
C LEU A 29 9.34 -14.58 -15.24
N CYS A 30 9.54 -13.32 -15.61
CA CYS A 30 9.00 -12.73 -16.84
C CYS A 30 9.45 -13.48 -18.10
N GLN A 31 10.74 -13.83 -18.20
CA GLN A 31 11.26 -14.55 -19.35
C GLN A 31 10.73 -15.98 -19.46
N LYS A 32 10.42 -16.62 -18.32
CA LYS A 32 9.98 -18.02 -18.27
C LYS A 32 8.47 -18.19 -18.42
N PHE A 33 7.68 -17.26 -17.90
CA PHE A 33 6.22 -17.38 -17.83
C PHE A 33 5.47 -16.27 -18.59
N GLY A 34 6.18 -15.26 -19.10
CA GLY A 34 5.61 -14.23 -19.97
C GLY A 34 5.58 -14.67 -21.43
N GLU A 35 4.58 -14.22 -22.15
CA GLU A 35 4.46 -14.38 -23.60
C GLU A 35 4.97 -13.11 -24.28
N TYR A 36 5.94 -13.23 -25.19
CA TYR A 36 6.49 -12.09 -25.92
C TYR A 36 7.19 -12.56 -27.19
N HIS A 37 7.31 -11.64 -28.13
CA HIS A 37 8.16 -11.76 -29.30
C HIS A 37 9.54 -11.19 -28.97
N LYS A 38 10.58 -11.87 -29.44
CA LYS A 38 11.95 -11.41 -29.24
C LYS A 38 12.12 -10.02 -29.86
N ASP A 39 12.78 -9.13 -29.13
CA ASP A 39 13.10 -7.76 -29.54
C ASP A 39 11.88 -6.83 -29.76
N ASP A 40 10.68 -7.24 -29.33
CA ASP A 40 9.47 -6.40 -29.30
C ASP A 40 8.88 -6.30 -27.88
N PRO A 41 9.23 -5.25 -27.11
CA PRO A 41 8.73 -5.04 -25.74
C PRO A 41 7.21 -4.86 -25.64
N SER A 42 6.55 -4.39 -26.71
CA SER A 42 5.11 -4.11 -26.69
C SER A 42 4.26 -5.38 -26.75
N SER A 43 4.86 -6.49 -27.20
CA SER A 43 4.23 -7.80 -27.26
C SER A 43 4.10 -8.49 -25.89
N PHE A 44 4.83 -8.02 -24.88
CA PHE A 44 4.93 -8.71 -23.59
C PHE A 44 3.59 -8.75 -22.86
N LYS A 45 3.15 -9.95 -22.49
CA LYS A 45 1.94 -10.20 -21.72
C LYS A 45 2.17 -11.24 -20.63
N PHE A 46 1.45 -11.06 -19.53
CA PHE A 46 1.30 -12.08 -18.49
C PHE A 46 -0.11 -12.64 -18.47
N SER A 47 -0.24 -13.90 -18.06
CA SER A 47 -1.53 -14.44 -17.67
C SER A 47 -2.04 -13.78 -16.38
N GLU A 48 -3.35 -13.83 -16.16
CA GLU A 48 -4.01 -13.16 -15.03
C GLU A 48 -3.39 -13.51 -13.68
N ASN A 49 -3.03 -14.79 -13.49
CA ASN A 49 -2.39 -15.30 -12.27
C ASN A 49 -1.03 -14.66 -11.94
N PHE A 50 -0.31 -14.15 -12.94
CA PHE A 50 1.01 -13.52 -12.77
C PHE A 50 0.98 -11.99 -12.92
N SER A 51 -0.12 -11.42 -13.39
CA SER A 51 -0.25 -9.99 -13.70
C SER A 51 0.11 -9.06 -12.51
N LEU A 52 -0.24 -9.45 -11.28
CA LEU A 52 0.01 -8.66 -10.06
C LEU A 52 1.45 -8.82 -9.53
N TYR A 53 2.18 -9.86 -9.93
CA TYR A 53 3.49 -10.15 -9.36
C TYR A 53 4.52 -9.02 -9.59
N PRO A 54 4.66 -8.45 -10.81
CA PRO A 54 5.54 -7.30 -11.04
C PRO A 54 5.15 -6.08 -10.20
N GLN A 55 3.85 -5.84 -9.99
CA GLN A 55 3.36 -4.75 -9.15
C GLN A 55 3.82 -4.92 -7.70
N PHE A 56 3.66 -6.11 -7.12
CA PHE A 56 4.18 -6.38 -5.77
C PHE A 56 5.70 -6.23 -5.67
N MET A 57 6.46 -6.65 -6.69
CA MET A 57 7.92 -6.45 -6.70
C MET A 57 8.29 -4.96 -6.76
N PHE A 58 7.53 -4.16 -7.51
CA PHE A 58 7.70 -2.70 -7.59
C PHE A 58 7.48 -2.01 -6.24
N HIS A 59 6.49 -2.43 -5.46
CA HIS A 59 6.28 -1.88 -4.11
C HIS A 59 7.32 -2.43 -3.11
N LEU A 60 7.61 -3.73 -3.14
CA LEU A 60 8.57 -4.37 -2.24
C LEU A 60 9.97 -3.73 -2.34
N ARG A 61 10.50 -3.50 -3.55
CA ARG A 61 11.85 -2.94 -3.75
C ARG A 61 12.03 -1.50 -3.24
N ARG A 62 10.92 -0.79 -3.02
CA ARG A 62 10.89 0.59 -2.50
C ARG A 62 10.38 0.66 -1.05
N SER A 63 9.98 -0.47 -0.48
CA SER A 63 9.43 -0.53 0.87
C SER A 63 10.52 -0.31 1.93
N PRO A 64 10.13 0.11 3.15
CA PRO A 64 11.04 0.23 4.30
C PRO A 64 11.75 -1.07 4.68
N PHE A 65 11.26 -2.23 4.21
CA PHE A 65 11.91 -3.52 4.45
C PHE A 65 13.30 -3.61 3.81
N LEU A 66 13.46 -3.01 2.63
CA LEU A 66 14.68 -3.06 1.82
C LEU A 66 15.37 -1.69 1.70
N GLN A 67 14.59 -0.61 1.60
CA GLN A 67 15.10 0.77 1.59
C GLN A 67 15.06 1.34 3.01
N VAL A 68 16.15 1.15 3.75
CA VAL A 68 16.24 1.52 5.17
C VAL A 68 16.62 2.99 5.40
N PHE A 69 16.92 3.75 4.33
CA PHE A 69 17.17 5.19 4.43
C PHE A 69 15.92 5.90 4.99
N ASN A 70 16.14 6.86 5.89
CA ASN A 70 15.11 7.52 6.72
C ASN A 70 14.42 6.66 7.80
N ASN A 71 14.87 5.45 8.07
CA ASN A 71 14.41 4.66 9.21
C ASN A 71 15.55 4.44 10.20
N SER A 72 15.23 4.40 11.49
CA SER A 72 16.17 3.93 12.50
C SER A 72 16.42 2.42 12.36
N PRO A 73 17.56 1.90 12.88
CA PRO A 73 17.81 0.46 12.92
C PRO A 73 16.72 -0.32 13.66
N ASP A 74 16.16 0.27 14.72
CA ASP A 74 15.10 -0.35 15.53
C ASP A 74 13.77 -0.41 14.76
N GLU A 75 13.37 0.67 14.07
CA GLU A 75 12.17 0.68 13.21
C GLU A 75 12.28 -0.35 12.08
N THR A 76 13.45 -0.43 11.44
CA THR A 76 13.72 -1.42 10.40
C THR A 76 13.55 -2.84 10.94
N SER A 77 14.11 -3.11 12.11
CA SER A 77 14.01 -4.41 12.78
C SER A 77 12.56 -4.74 13.14
N TYR A 78 11.81 -3.75 13.62
CA TYR A 78 10.38 -3.87 13.92
C TYR A 78 9.56 -4.25 12.68
N TYR A 79 9.73 -3.52 11.57
CA TYR A 79 9.04 -3.80 10.31
C TYR A 79 9.35 -5.21 9.79
N ARG A 80 10.63 -5.59 9.74
CA ARG A 80 11.07 -6.92 9.27
C ARG A 80 10.50 -8.05 10.14
N ASN A 81 10.52 -7.87 11.46
CA ASN A 81 9.95 -8.83 12.42
C ASN A 81 8.45 -9.05 12.18
N LYS A 82 7.67 -7.97 11.99
CA LYS A 82 6.24 -8.08 11.69
C LYS A 82 5.99 -8.81 10.37
N LEU A 83 6.69 -8.47 9.28
CA LEU A 83 6.56 -9.16 7.99
C LEU A 83 6.83 -10.68 8.08
N ASN A 84 7.75 -11.09 8.95
CA ASN A 84 8.11 -12.49 9.13
C ASN A 84 7.08 -13.28 9.97
N LYS A 85 6.33 -12.61 10.85
CA LYS A 85 5.36 -13.24 11.76
C LYS A 85 3.92 -13.26 11.24
N GLU A 86 3.56 -12.27 10.42
CA GLU A 86 2.16 -12.08 9.99
C GLU A 86 1.72 -13.04 8.88
N ASP A 87 0.42 -13.10 8.60
CA ASP A 87 -0.12 -13.96 7.54
C ASP A 87 0.08 -13.37 6.12
N VAL A 88 -0.43 -14.06 5.10
CA VAL A 88 -0.32 -13.62 3.70
C VAL A 88 -1.07 -12.30 3.50
N THR A 89 -2.29 -12.19 4.02
CA THR A 89 -3.16 -11.01 3.84
C THR A 89 -2.49 -9.76 4.38
N GLN A 90 -2.02 -9.80 5.63
CA GLN A 90 -1.34 -8.68 6.28
C GLN A 90 0.01 -8.38 5.60
N SER A 91 0.75 -9.41 5.19
CA SER A 91 2.01 -9.22 4.45
C SER A 91 1.79 -8.51 3.10
N LEU A 92 0.66 -8.75 2.42
CA LEU A 92 0.33 -8.04 1.18
C LEU A 92 0.08 -6.57 1.44
N VAL A 93 -0.71 -6.23 2.47
CA VAL A 93 -0.98 -4.83 2.86
C VAL A 93 0.31 -4.09 3.25
N MET A 94 1.21 -4.77 3.96
CA MET A 94 2.52 -4.23 4.31
C MET A 94 3.38 -3.89 3.09
N ILE A 95 3.34 -4.73 2.04
CA ILE A 95 4.14 -4.54 0.83
C ILE A 95 3.50 -3.50 -0.07
N GLN A 96 2.20 -3.64 -0.33
CA GLN A 96 1.41 -2.73 -1.16
C GLN A 96 0.23 -2.24 -0.32
N PRO A 97 0.33 -1.01 0.21
CA PRO A 97 -0.77 -0.37 0.92
C PRO A 97 -2.05 -0.32 0.08
N ILE A 98 -3.18 -0.46 0.75
CA ILE A 98 -4.50 -0.34 0.13
C ILE A 98 -4.95 1.11 0.24
N LEU A 99 -5.59 1.64 -0.81
CA LEU A 99 -6.13 2.99 -0.86
C LEU A 99 -7.61 2.93 -1.23
N TYR A 100 -8.47 3.50 -0.39
CA TYR A 100 -9.89 3.67 -0.66
C TYR A 100 -10.22 5.13 -0.90
N ALA A 101 -11.10 5.41 -1.85
CA ALA A 101 -11.63 6.73 -2.12
C ALA A 101 -13.09 6.84 -1.71
N TYR A 102 -13.42 7.91 -1.01
CA TYR A 102 -14.76 8.28 -0.56
C TYR A 102 -15.15 9.57 -1.28
N SER A 103 -16.33 9.58 -1.86
CA SER A 103 -16.89 10.72 -2.58
C SER A 103 -18.41 10.77 -2.40
N PHE A 104 -19.04 11.86 -2.81
CA PHE A 104 -20.50 11.94 -2.85
C PHE A 104 -21.14 11.06 -3.93
N ASN A 105 -20.35 10.59 -4.90
CA ASN A 105 -20.86 9.95 -6.11
C ASN A 105 -20.99 8.43 -6.01
N GLY A 106 -20.88 7.86 -4.81
CA GLY A 106 -21.04 6.42 -4.62
C GLY A 106 -20.44 5.89 -3.33
N PRO A 107 -20.51 4.56 -3.13
CA PRO A 107 -19.86 3.90 -2.01
C PRO A 107 -18.33 3.98 -2.11
N PRO A 108 -17.60 3.68 -1.01
CA PRO A 108 -16.14 3.65 -1.03
C PRO A 108 -15.61 2.67 -2.06
N GLU A 109 -14.65 3.11 -2.88
CA GLU A 109 -14.06 2.30 -3.95
C GLU A 109 -12.54 2.14 -3.77
N PRO A 110 -11.96 0.96 -4.06
CA PRO A 110 -10.52 0.80 -4.07
C PRO A 110 -9.93 1.54 -5.27
N VAL A 111 -8.90 2.35 -5.03
CA VAL A 111 -8.19 3.12 -6.05
C VAL A 111 -6.72 2.74 -6.12
N LEU A 112 -6.07 3.07 -7.23
CA LEU A 112 -4.65 2.78 -7.40
C LEU A 112 -3.82 3.64 -6.42
N LEU A 113 -2.73 3.06 -5.89
CA LEU A 113 -1.78 3.78 -5.06
C LEU A 113 -0.87 4.67 -5.92
N ASP A 114 -1.48 5.68 -6.53
CA ASP A 114 -0.87 6.66 -7.42
C ASP A 114 -1.41 8.07 -7.15
N SER A 115 -0.57 9.06 -7.46
CA SER A 115 -0.85 10.49 -7.38
C SER A 115 -2.11 10.90 -8.16
N THR A 116 -2.43 10.21 -9.25
CA THR A 116 -3.65 10.43 -10.03
C THR A 116 -4.94 10.17 -9.24
N SER A 117 -4.88 9.39 -8.16
CA SER A 117 -6.03 9.13 -7.27
C SER A 117 -6.25 10.25 -6.25
N ILE A 118 -5.32 11.20 -6.13
CA ILE A 118 -5.42 12.34 -5.22
C ILE A 118 -6.19 13.46 -5.91
N THR A 119 -7.48 13.55 -5.64
CA THR A 119 -8.36 14.62 -6.17
C THR A 119 -8.88 15.53 -5.05
N ALA A 120 -9.26 16.76 -5.40
CA ALA A 120 -9.67 17.78 -4.43
C ALA A 120 -11.03 17.47 -3.76
N ASP A 121 -11.88 16.70 -4.43
CA ASP A 121 -13.27 16.42 -4.09
C ASP A 121 -13.49 15.09 -3.36
N ARG A 122 -12.41 14.37 -3.03
CA ARG A 122 -12.45 13.04 -2.41
C ARG A 122 -11.73 13.00 -1.07
N ILE A 123 -12.11 12.05 -0.23
CA ILE A 123 -11.35 11.64 0.96
C ILE A 123 -10.69 10.31 0.65
N LEU A 124 -9.43 10.16 1.02
CA LEU A 124 -8.69 8.91 0.85
C LEU A 124 -8.39 8.27 2.20
N LEU A 125 -8.62 6.97 2.31
CA LEU A 125 -8.19 6.13 3.43
C LEU A 125 -7.10 5.18 2.95
N MET A 126 -5.89 5.36 3.46
CA MET A 126 -4.77 4.46 3.19
C MET A 126 -4.53 3.54 4.39
N ASP A 127 -4.54 2.23 4.15
CA ASP A 127 -4.07 1.22 5.09
C ASP A 127 -2.71 0.68 4.62
N ALA A 128 -1.64 1.04 5.35
CA ALA A 128 -0.28 0.57 5.13
C ALA A 128 0.18 -0.43 6.21
N PHE A 129 -0.76 -1.07 6.92
CA PHE A 129 -0.56 -1.94 8.08
C PHE A 129 0.00 -1.23 9.32
N PHE A 130 1.17 -0.57 9.19
CA PHE A 130 1.81 0.16 10.29
C PHE A 130 1.17 1.52 10.56
N HIS A 131 0.54 2.09 9.53
CA HIS A 131 -0.11 3.38 9.59
C HIS A 131 -1.45 3.33 8.86
N ILE A 132 -2.43 4.00 9.45
CA ILE A 132 -3.70 4.31 8.79
C ILE A 132 -3.74 5.82 8.61
N VAL A 133 -3.92 6.26 7.37
CA VAL A 133 -3.87 7.68 7.01
C VAL A 133 -5.16 8.06 6.32
N ILE A 134 -5.84 9.07 6.87
CA ILE A 134 -6.98 9.72 6.22
C ILE A 134 -6.50 11.03 5.63
N TYR A 135 -6.67 11.19 4.32
CA TYR A 135 -6.33 12.40 3.60
C TYR A 135 -7.60 13.05 3.05
N ASN A 136 -7.79 14.33 3.34
CA ASN A 136 -8.90 15.12 2.79
C ASN A 136 -8.40 15.92 1.59
N GLY A 137 -9.06 15.78 0.44
CA GLY A 137 -8.81 16.63 -0.72
C GLY A 137 -9.05 18.11 -0.40
N GLU A 138 -8.44 19.00 -1.19
CA GLU A 138 -8.44 20.45 -0.96
C GLU A 138 -9.85 21.04 -0.73
N THR A 139 -10.82 20.67 -1.58
CA THR A 139 -12.21 21.14 -1.47
C THR A 139 -12.88 20.60 -0.20
N ILE A 140 -12.67 19.31 0.11
CA ILE A 140 -13.21 18.69 1.32
C ILE A 140 -12.64 19.34 2.58
N ASP A 141 -11.34 19.60 2.61
CA ASP A 141 -10.67 20.26 3.73
C ASP A 141 -11.16 21.71 3.91
N ALA A 142 -11.38 22.44 2.81
CA ALA A 142 -11.96 23.78 2.84
C ALA A 142 -13.38 23.78 3.43
N TRP A 143 -14.24 22.84 3.01
CA TRP A 143 -15.59 22.69 3.55
C TRP A 143 -15.61 22.28 5.02
N LYS A 144 -14.68 21.40 5.42
CA LYS A 144 -14.52 20.99 6.82
C LYS A 144 -14.13 22.17 7.71
N LYS A 145 -13.20 23.00 7.25
CA LYS A 145 -12.76 24.23 7.95
C LYS A 145 -13.86 25.29 8.01
N ALA A 146 -14.71 25.36 7.00
CA ALA A 146 -15.86 26.26 6.98
C ALA A 146 -17.00 25.82 7.93
N GLY A 147 -16.92 24.61 8.51
CA GLY A 147 -17.92 24.11 9.46
C GLY A 147 -19.20 23.61 8.80
N TYR A 148 -19.17 23.25 7.51
CA TYR A 148 -20.37 22.80 6.81
C TYR A 148 -20.96 21.52 7.41
N GLN A 149 -20.15 20.66 8.02
CA GLN A 149 -20.62 19.45 8.70
C GLN A 149 -21.54 19.70 9.90
N ASP A 150 -21.48 20.90 10.50
CA ASP A 150 -22.26 21.28 11.68
C ASP A 150 -23.62 21.89 11.31
N LEU A 151 -23.82 22.20 10.02
CA LEU A 151 -25.06 22.76 9.51
C LEU A 151 -26.11 21.64 9.29
N PRO A 152 -27.38 21.84 9.70
CA PRO A 152 -28.44 20.84 9.54
C PRO A 152 -28.65 20.39 8.09
N ASP A 153 -28.47 21.30 7.14
CA ASP A 153 -28.72 21.07 5.71
C ASP A 153 -27.60 20.24 5.02
N HIS A 154 -26.48 19.99 5.73
CA HIS A 154 -25.29 19.34 5.19
C HIS A 154 -24.97 18.00 5.90
N GLU A 155 -26.00 17.28 6.34
CA GLU A 155 -25.90 15.92 6.92
C GLU A 155 -25.06 14.98 6.05
N ASN A 156 -25.24 15.00 4.73
CA ASN A 156 -24.49 14.16 3.79
C ASN A 156 -22.96 14.38 3.89
N PHE A 157 -22.53 15.62 4.12
CA PHE A 157 -21.11 15.94 4.25
C PHE A 157 -20.55 15.44 5.58
N ARG A 158 -21.32 15.54 6.67
CA ARG A 158 -20.96 14.94 7.96
C ARG A 158 -20.82 13.42 7.85
N GLN A 159 -21.74 12.75 7.16
CA GLN A 159 -21.64 11.31 6.90
C GLN A 159 -20.40 10.96 6.08
N LEU A 160 -20.09 11.74 5.03
CA LEU A 160 -18.89 11.54 4.22
C LEU A 160 -17.60 11.65 5.03
N LEU A 161 -17.50 12.62 5.95
CA LEU A 161 -16.35 12.78 6.83
C LEU A 161 -16.21 11.65 7.86
N GLN A 162 -17.33 11.09 8.32
CA GLN A 162 -17.35 10.05 9.35
C GLN A 162 -17.05 8.65 8.78
N ALA A 163 -17.51 8.35 7.57
CA ALA A 163 -17.33 7.05 6.93
C ALA A 163 -15.88 6.50 6.96
N PRO A 164 -14.83 7.24 6.54
CA PRO A 164 -13.46 6.74 6.59
C PRO A 164 -12.92 6.59 8.02
N VAL A 165 -13.47 7.33 9.00
CA VAL A 165 -13.10 7.22 10.41
C VAL A 165 -13.66 5.93 11.01
N ASP A 166 -14.91 5.62 10.69
CA ASP A 166 -15.57 4.38 11.12
C ASP A 166 -14.84 3.16 10.54
N ASP A 167 -14.52 3.19 9.24
CA ASP A 167 -13.75 2.13 8.58
C ASP A 167 -12.34 2.01 9.15
N ALA A 168 -11.66 3.13 9.42
CA ALA A 168 -10.35 3.14 10.07
C ALA A 168 -10.38 2.46 11.44
N GLN A 169 -11.44 2.69 12.22
CA GLN A 169 -11.58 2.12 13.55
C GLN A 169 -11.66 0.58 13.53
N VAL A 170 -12.27 0.00 12.49
CA VAL A 170 -12.31 -1.45 12.30
C VAL A 170 -10.89 -2.03 12.22
N TYR A 171 -9.98 -1.35 11.53
CA TYR A 171 -8.59 -1.80 11.39
C TYR A 171 -7.75 -1.59 12.65
N ILE A 172 -8.02 -0.53 13.43
CA ILE A 172 -7.29 -0.21 14.66
C ILE A 172 -7.65 -1.16 15.80
N VAL A 173 -8.94 -1.50 15.92
CA VAL A 173 -9.46 -2.32 17.03
C VAL A 173 -9.03 -3.78 16.93
N VAL A 174 -8.47 -4.23 15.80
CA VAL A 174 -7.98 -5.60 15.63
C VAL A 174 -6.82 -5.87 16.61
N PRO A 175 -7.02 -6.67 17.68
CA PRO A 175 -6.08 -6.75 18.80
C PRO A 175 -4.68 -7.22 18.40
N TRP A 176 -4.60 -8.07 17.38
CA TRP A 176 -3.35 -8.68 16.94
C TRP A 176 -2.45 -7.72 16.14
N ARG A 177 -3.00 -6.64 15.56
CA ARG A 177 -2.27 -5.77 14.62
C ARG A 177 -1.24 -4.90 15.34
N PHE A 178 -1.58 -4.40 16.53
CA PHE A 178 -0.75 -3.46 17.30
C PHE A 178 -0.23 -4.00 18.65
N GLN A 179 -0.51 -5.26 19.01
CA GLN A 179 0.12 -5.85 20.18
C GLN A 179 1.61 -6.13 19.91
N THR A 180 2.46 -5.41 20.66
CA THR A 180 3.85 -5.80 20.92
C THR A 180 3.80 -7.00 21.87
N THR A 181 4.45 -8.09 21.47
CA THR A 181 4.69 -9.25 22.36
C THR A 181 5.63 -8.85 23.48
#